data_AF-A0A820YLZ3-F1
#
_entry.id   AF-A0A820YLZ3-F1
#
_cell.length_a   1.000
_cell.length_b   1.000
_cell.length_c   1.000
_cell.angle_alpha   90.00
_cell.angle_beta   90.00
_cell.angle_gamma   90.00
#
_symmetry.space_group_name_H-M   'P 1'
#
loop_
_entity.id
_entity.type
_entity.pdbx_description
1 polymer ?
#
loop_
_entity_poly.entity_id
_entity_poly.type
_entity_poly.pdbx_seq_one_letter_code
_entity_poly.pdbx_strand_id
1 'polypeptide(L)'
;WFAIKDSFVTYIHSNTHELRFPMLVDQGFEVLGHHRNSNRNYDIEIINLQRRLRVKCETLRDYEEWMQSLSTLKEKAHYFINDSNNRFRSFAPIRHNQLGYWFINGKSYMESIAKAILLAKEEIFITDWWLSPEIMLIRPTNDESMRLDNLLGKIIENVVEENDPNDEKHQAAMDIKNRYFIGKDYFNLYEKSIEAVKRYDEDFIGRTLIPRTPWHDEALVVFGEVARDAARHFIQRWNIHKVSSF
;
A
#
# COMPACT_ATOMS: atom_id res chain seq x y z
N TRP A 1 -19.71 -13.29 8.17
CA TRP A 1 -20.48 -12.05 8.20
C TRP A 1 -20.28 -11.27 6.91
N PHE A 2 -21.32 -10.61 6.42
CA PHE A 2 -21.25 -9.74 5.25
C PHE A 2 -21.33 -8.30 5.75
N ALA A 3 -20.50 -7.40 5.23
CA ALA A 3 -20.46 -6.02 5.69
C ALA A 3 -20.36 -5.05 4.51
N ILE A 4 -21.14 -3.97 4.60
CA ILE A 4 -21.08 -2.82 3.73
C ILE A 4 -20.31 -1.71 4.46
N LYS A 5 -19.37 -1.09 3.75
CA LYS A 5 -18.65 0.11 4.18
C LYS A 5 -18.90 1.21 3.15
N ASP A 6 -18.32 2.38 3.37
CA ASP A 6 -18.65 3.60 2.62
C ASP A 6 -18.44 3.49 1.10
N SER A 7 -17.53 2.62 0.65
CA SER A 7 -17.17 2.51 -0.78
C SER A 7 -16.76 1.10 -1.22
N PHE A 8 -17.09 0.09 -0.40
CA PHE A 8 -16.79 -1.30 -0.70
C PHE A 8 -17.69 -2.24 0.10
N VAL A 9 -17.78 -3.46 -0.39
CA VAL A 9 -18.47 -4.57 0.26
C VAL A 9 -17.44 -5.62 0.61
N THR A 10 -17.58 -6.26 1.76
CA THR A 10 -16.58 -7.22 2.22
C THR A 10 -17.23 -8.38 2.97
N TYR A 11 -16.55 -9.52 2.99
CA TYR A 11 -16.95 -10.63 3.82
C TYR A 11 -15.91 -10.86 4.92
N ILE A 12 -16.42 -11.20 6.09
CA ILE A 12 -15.65 -11.55 7.27
C ILE A 12 -15.87 -13.04 7.49
N HIS A 13 -14.79 -13.81 7.52
CA HIS A 13 -14.89 -15.23 7.79
C HIS A 13 -15.41 -15.45 9.21
N SER A 14 -16.44 -16.29 9.38
CA SER A 14 -17.17 -16.43 10.64
C SER A 14 -16.30 -16.93 11.80
N ASN A 15 -15.27 -17.73 11.49
CA ASN A 15 -14.49 -18.42 12.51
C ASN A 15 -13.15 -17.72 12.79
N THR A 16 -12.56 -17.07 11.78
CA THR A 16 -11.24 -16.41 11.93
C THR A 16 -11.37 -14.91 12.14
N HIS A 17 -12.57 -14.34 11.98
CA HIS A 17 -12.83 -12.89 11.98
C HIS A 17 -11.97 -12.11 10.98
N GLU A 18 -11.29 -12.80 10.07
CA GLU A 18 -10.48 -12.19 9.04
C GLU A 18 -11.37 -11.49 8.02
N LEU A 19 -11.03 -10.24 7.76
CA LEU A 19 -11.53 -9.46 6.65
C LEU A 19 -10.97 -10.04 5.36
N ARG A 20 -11.83 -10.57 4.50
CA ARG A 20 -11.42 -11.15 3.23
C ARG A 20 -11.98 -10.36 2.05
N PHE A 21 -11.05 -9.95 1.19
CA PHE A 21 -11.26 -9.39 -0.13
C PHE A 21 -12.32 -8.29 -0.19
N PRO A 22 -11.96 -7.03 0.16
CA PRO A 22 -12.84 -5.89 -0.06
C PRO A 22 -13.16 -5.77 -1.56
N MET A 23 -14.42 -5.98 -1.90
CA MET A 23 -14.99 -5.77 -3.23
C MET A 23 -15.32 -4.29 -3.38
N LEU A 24 -14.43 -3.56 -4.05
CA LEU A 24 -14.55 -2.11 -4.23
C LEU A 24 -15.73 -1.77 -5.15
N VAL A 25 -16.41 -0.66 -4.84
CA VAL A 25 -17.29 0.02 -5.80
C VAL A 25 -16.41 0.64 -6.89
N ASP A 26 -16.52 0.17 -8.12
CA ASP A 26 -15.79 0.65 -9.29
C ASP A 26 -16.74 0.83 -10.49
N GLN A 27 -16.19 1.09 -11.68
CA GLN A 27 -16.98 1.34 -12.89
C GLN A 27 -17.85 0.15 -13.32
N GLY A 28 -17.48 -1.06 -12.93
CA GLY A 28 -18.27 -2.27 -13.16
C GLY A 28 -19.25 -2.59 -12.04
N PHE A 29 -19.42 -1.69 -11.05
CA PHE A 29 -20.21 -1.99 -9.87
C PHE A 29 -21.71 -2.05 -10.16
N GLU A 30 -22.23 -3.27 -10.17
CA GLU A 30 -23.65 -3.55 -10.41
C GLU A 30 -24.23 -4.42 -9.30
N VAL A 31 -25.51 -4.21 -9.01
CA VAL A 31 -26.28 -4.97 -8.02
C VAL A 31 -27.54 -5.44 -8.71
N LEU A 32 -27.66 -6.76 -8.88
CA LEU A 32 -28.77 -7.42 -9.54
C LEU A 32 -29.56 -8.22 -8.51
N GLY A 33 -30.85 -7.93 -8.42
CA GLY A 33 -31.79 -8.67 -7.58
C GLY A 33 -32.47 -9.78 -8.38
N HIS A 34 -32.37 -11.01 -7.90
CA HIS A 34 -33.04 -12.17 -8.49
C HIS A 34 -34.08 -12.70 -7.50
N HIS A 35 -35.36 -12.39 -7.75
CA HIS A 35 -36.47 -12.90 -6.97
C HIS A 35 -37.43 -13.69 -7.86
N ARG A 36 -37.76 -14.92 -7.45
CA ARG A 36 -38.82 -15.72 -8.07
C ARG A 36 -39.91 -16.02 -7.05
N ASN A 37 -41.08 -15.39 -7.24
CA ASN A 37 -42.26 -15.52 -6.36
C ASN A 37 -42.68 -16.98 -6.10
N SER A 38 -42.38 -17.91 -7.02
CA SER A 38 -42.81 -19.31 -6.92
C SER A 38 -41.98 -20.18 -5.97
N ASN A 39 -40.69 -19.88 -5.77
CA ASN A 39 -39.76 -20.79 -5.08
C ASN A 39 -39.10 -20.20 -3.82
N ARG A 40 -39.48 -19.00 -3.35
CA ARG A 40 -38.82 -18.30 -2.22
C ARG A 40 -37.28 -18.23 -2.37
N ASN A 41 -36.80 -18.09 -3.60
CA ASN A 41 -35.39 -17.90 -3.89
C ASN A 41 -35.14 -16.39 -3.98
N TYR A 42 -34.39 -15.86 -3.02
CA TYR A 42 -33.97 -14.47 -2.94
C TYR A 42 -32.45 -14.42 -3.07
N ASP A 43 -31.96 -14.11 -4.27
CA ASP A 43 -30.54 -14.03 -4.53
C ASP A 43 -30.18 -12.59 -4.91
N ILE A 44 -29.13 -12.06 -4.28
CA ILE A 44 -28.52 -10.78 -4.66
C ILE A 44 -27.19 -11.10 -5.33
N GLU A 45 -26.93 -10.40 -6.42
CA GLU A 45 -25.71 -10.56 -7.16
C GLU A 45 -25.00 -9.23 -7.32
N ILE A 46 -23.79 -9.16 -6.79
CA ILE A 46 -22.96 -7.97 -6.78
C ILE A 46 -21.82 -8.24 -7.74
N ILE A 47 -21.61 -7.33 -8.67
CA ILE A 47 -20.59 -7.43 -9.73
C ILE A 47 -19.71 -6.19 -9.60
N ASN A 48 -18.42 -6.35 -9.84
CA ASN A 48 -17.47 -5.25 -10.07
C ASN A 48 -16.50 -5.67 -11.19
N LEU A 49 -15.52 -4.84 -11.53
CA LEU A 49 -14.55 -5.17 -12.60
C LEU A 49 -13.74 -6.44 -12.35
N GLN A 50 -13.69 -6.92 -11.11
CA GLN A 50 -12.80 -8.02 -10.69
C GLN A 50 -13.55 -9.34 -10.50
N ARG A 51 -14.81 -9.31 -10.06
CA ARG A 51 -15.56 -10.52 -9.70
C ARG A 51 -17.07 -10.31 -9.63
N ARG A 52 -17.76 -11.44 -9.54
CA ARG A 52 -19.19 -11.57 -9.26
C ARG A 52 -19.38 -12.34 -7.97
N LEU A 53 -20.13 -11.76 -7.04
CA LEU A 53 -20.50 -12.37 -5.78
C LEU A 53 -22.02 -12.60 -5.77
N ARG A 54 -22.46 -13.83 -5.48
CA ARG A 54 -23.86 -14.14 -5.25
C ARG A 54 -24.11 -14.40 -3.78
N VAL A 55 -25.02 -13.65 -3.19
CA VAL A 55 -25.46 -13.74 -1.80
C VAL A 55 -26.89 -14.28 -1.78
N LYS A 56 -27.12 -15.36 -1.06
CA LYS A 56 -28.46 -15.89 -0.84
C LYS A 56 -29.07 -15.27 0.41
N CYS A 57 -30.30 -14.81 0.32
CA CYS A 57 -31.07 -14.27 1.44
C CYS A 57 -32.10 -15.31 1.90
N GLU A 58 -32.26 -15.45 3.21
CA GLU A 58 -33.19 -16.44 3.79
C GLU A 58 -34.64 -15.97 3.68
N THR A 59 -34.88 -14.67 3.84
CA THR A 59 -36.20 -14.06 3.80
C THR A 59 -36.31 -12.94 2.76
N LEU A 60 -37.53 -12.62 2.33
CA LEU A 60 -37.81 -11.46 1.48
C LEU A 60 -37.35 -10.16 2.16
N ARG A 61 -37.55 -10.06 3.47
CA ARG A 61 -37.16 -8.89 4.25
C ARG A 61 -35.65 -8.67 4.21
N ASP A 62 -34.85 -9.72 4.44
CA ASP A 62 -33.40 -9.61 4.36
C ASP A 62 -32.96 -9.16 2.98
N TYR A 63 -33.58 -9.73 1.94
CA TYR A 63 -33.32 -9.34 0.55
C TYR A 63 -33.61 -7.85 0.30
N GLU A 64 -34.76 -7.34 0.75
CA GLU A 64 -35.14 -5.94 0.59
C GLU A 64 -34.20 -5.00 1.36
N GLU A 65 -33.87 -5.34 2.61
CA GLU A 65 -32.94 -4.55 3.45
C GLU A 65 -31.52 -4.49 2.83
N TRP A 66 -31.02 -5.61 2.31
CA TRP A 66 -29.73 -5.66 1.62
C TRP A 66 -29.75 -4.88 0.30
N MET A 67 -30.79 -5.03 -0.52
CA MET A 67 -30.94 -4.29 -1.78
C MET A 67 -30.96 -2.78 -1.53
N GLN A 68 -31.71 -2.31 -0.51
CA GLN A 68 -31.75 -0.90 -0.13
C GLN A 68 -30.37 -0.40 0.34
N SER A 69 -29.68 -1.18 1.17
CA SER A 69 -28.35 -0.83 1.68
C SER A 69 -27.31 -0.74 0.55
N LEU A 70 -27.34 -1.66 -0.41
CA LEU A 70 -26.46 -1.67 -1.58
C LEU A 70 -26.78 -0.52 -2.55
N SER A 71 -28.05 -0.15 -2.71
CA SER A 71 -28.44 1.05 -3.48
C SER A 71 -27.88 2.31 -2.83
N THR A 72 -28.01 2.44 -1.51
CA THR A 72 -27.45 3.56 -0.75
C THR A 72 -25.93 3.65 -0.88
N LEU A 73 -25.24 2.50 -0.84
CA LEU A 73 -23.80 2.43 -1.10
C LEU A 73 -23.47 2.97 -2.50
N LYS A 74 -24.20 2.52 -3.52
CA LYS A 74 -24.00 2.93 -4.92
C LYS A 74 -24.15 4.44 -5.09
N GLU A 75 -25.14 5.03 -4.43
CA GLU A 75 -25.37 6.48 -4.44
C GLU A 75 -24.24 7.23 -3.73
N LYS A 76 -23.81 6.78 -2.54
CA LYS A 76 -22.72 7.43 -1.80
C LYS A 76 -21.38 7.35 -2.51
N ALA A 77 -21.11 6.23 -3.18
CA ALA A 77 -19.85 5.96 -3.88
C ALA A 77 -19.93 6.20 -5.41
N HIS A 78 -20.94 6.95 -5.89
CA HIS A 78 -21.25 7.13 -7.31
C HIS A 78 -20.05 7.64 -8.14
N TYR A 79 -19.18 8.45 -7.54
CA TYR A 79 -18.00 9.02 -8.17
C TYR A 79 -16.93 7.98 -8.53
N PHE A 80 -16.96 6.77 -7.96
CA PHE A 80 -16.10 5.66 -8.38
C PHE A 80 -16.71 4.83 -9.52
N ILE A 81 -18.01 4.99 -9.79
CA ILE A 81 -18.73 4.25 -10.82
C ILE A 81 -18.69 5.02 -12.14
N ASN A 82 -18.93 6.34 -12.07
CA ASN A 82 -18.92 7.21 -13.23
C ASN A 82 -17.75 8.20 -13.16
N ASP A 83 -16.58 7.76 -13.62
CA ASP A 83 -15.35 8.55 -13.68
C ASP A 83 -15.43 9.70 -14.70
N SER A 84 -16.34 9.63 -15.68
CA SER A 84 -16.50 10.68 -16.68
C SER A 84 -16.92 12.02 -16.08
N ASN A 85 -17.52 12.00 -14.89
CA ASN A 85 -17.86 13.19 -14.12
C ASN A 85 -16.71 13.71 -13.24
N ASN A 86 -15.66 12.90 -13.05
CA ASN A 86 -14.49 13.33 -12.30
C ASN A 86 -13.55 14.15 -13.21
N ARG A 87 -12.88 15.12 -12.60
CA ARG A 87 -11.91 15.96 -13.31
C ARG A 87 -10.82 15.09 -13.95
N PHE A 88 -10.52 15.37 -15.22
CA PHE A 88 -9.55 14.63 -16.04
C PHE A 88 -9.86 13.13 -16.23
N ARG A 89 -11.12 12.70 -16.00
CA ARG A 89 -11.50 11.27 -16.02
C ARG A 89 -10.70 10.43 -15.02
N SER A 90 -10.32 11.03 -13.89
CA SER A 90 -9.70 10.30 -12.79
C SER A 90 -10.72 9.32 -12.18
N PHE A 91 -10.25 8.17 -11.71
CA PHE A 91 -11.10 7.27 -10.92
C PHE A 91 -11.51 7.89 -9.58
N ALA A 92 -10.73 8.84 -9.06
CA ALA A 92 -10.95 9.50 -7.79
C ALA A 92 -11.54 10.92 -7.98
N PRO A 93 -12.46 11.36 -7.11
CA PRO A 93 -13.06 12.69 -7.17
C PRO A 93 -12.10 13.75 -6.60
N ILE A 94 -12.46 15.03 -6.73
CA ILE A 94 -11.74 16.11 -6.05
C ILE A 94 -12.02 16.03 -4.54
N ARG A 95 -10.97 15.97 -3.73
CA ARG A 95 -11.03 16.04 -2.26
C ARG A 95 -10.61 17.43 -1.80
N HIS A 96 -11.51 18.15 -1.15
CA HIS A 96 -11.24 19.50 -0.62
C HIS A 96 -10.70 19.45 0.81
N ASN A 97 -9.96 20.49 1.22
CA ASN A 97 -9.46 20.67 2.59
C ASN A 97 -8.62 19.49 3.11
N GLN A 98 -7.79 18.92 2.24
CA GLN A 98 -6.92 17.79 2.59
C GLN A 98 -5.52 18.30 2.95
N LEU A 99 -4.92 17.67 3.95
CA LEU A 99 -3.55 17.97 4.35
C LEU A 99 -2.57 17.24 3.43
N GLY A 100 -1.50 17.93 3.03
CA GLY A 100 -0.37 17.32 2.34
C GLY A 100 0.89 18.16 2.50
N TYR A 101 2.04 17.49 2.36
CA TYR A 101 3.36 18.13 2.40
C TYR A 101 4.18 17.62 1.23
N TRP A 102 4.93 18.52 0.60
CA TRP A 102 5.89 18.16 -0.45
C TRP A 102 7.30 18.09 0.14
N PHE A 103 8.14 17.29 -0.52
CA PHE A 103 9.54 17.12 -0.19
C PHE A 103 10.37 17.37 -1.42
N ILE A 104 11.52 18.02 -1.22
CA ILE A 104 12.56 18.17 -2.24
C ILE A 104 13.73 17.30 -1.80
N ASN A 105 14.13 16.40 -2.70
CA ASN A 105 15.09 15.33 -2.49
C ASN A 105 14.66 14.26 -1.47
N GLY A 106 15.42 13.16 -1.45
CA GLY A 106 15.08 11.98 -0.65
C GLY A 106 15.26 12.12 0.87
N LYS A 107 16.07 13.05 1.39
CA LYS A 107 16.41 13.06 2.83
C LYS A 107 15.18 13.14 3.74
N SER A 108 14.42 14.24 3.65
CA SER A 108 13.25 14.45 4.51
C SER A 108 12.08 13.53 4.15
N TYR A 109 11.99 13.12 2.88
CA TYR A 109 11.00 12.13 2.43
C TYR A 109 11.23 10.76 3.08
N MET A 110 12.46 10.24 3.03
CA MET A 110 12.81 8.94 3.63
C MET A 110 12.68 8.97 5.16
N GLU A 111 13.08 10.07 5.82
CA GLU A 111 12.83 10.28 7.25
C GLU A 111 11.32 10.27 7.58
N SER A 112 10.49 10.84 6.71
CA SER A 112 9.03 10.80 6.86
C SER A 112 8.46 9.38 6.67
N ILE A 113 9.01 8.60 5.73
CA ILE A 113 8.62 7.19 5.55
C ILE A 113 8.96 6.39 6.81
N ALA A 114 10.17 6.52 7.34
CA ALA A 114 10.58 5.81 8.55
C ALA A 114 9.63 6.08 9.73
N LYS A 115 9.24 7.35 9.93
CA LYS A 115 8.25 7.73 10.96
C LYS A 115 6.87 7.13 10.67
N ALA A 116 6.41 7.16 9.42
CA ALA A 116 5.11 6.61 9.04
C ALA A 116 5.05 5.09 9.27
N ILE A 117 6.14 4.38 8.95
CA ILE A 117 6.32 2.95 9.22
C ILE A 117 6.22 2.71 10.73
N LEU A 118 7.04 3.37 11.56
CA LEU A 118 7.02 3.18 13.02
C LEU A 118 5.67 3.52 13.69
N LEU A 119 4.86 4.39 13.08
CA LEU A 119 3.53 4.76 13.58
C LEU A 119 2.39 3.88 13.03
N ALA A 120 2.68 3.00 12.07
CA ALA A 120 1.68 2.14 11.45
C ALA A 120 1.13 1.13 12.48
N LYS A 121 -0.19 0.91 12.43
CA LYS A 121 -0.89 0.03 13.38
C LYS A 121 -1.57 -1.17 12.72
N GLU A 122 -1.87 -1.07 11.42
CA GLU A 122 -2.72 -2.03 10.73
C GLU A 122 -2.08 -2.47 9.41
N GLU A 123 -1.96 -1.54 8.46
CA GLU A 123 -1.57 -1.89 7.09
C GLU A 123 -0.51 -0.93 6.54
N ILE A 124 0.47 -1.49 5.83
CA ILE A 124 1.45 -0.75 5.04
C ILE A 124 1.39 -1.30 3.61
N PHE A 125 1.11 -0.41 2.65
CA PHE A 125 1.07 -0.75 1.23
C PHE A 125 2.26 -0.12 0.52
N ILE A 126 3.07 -0.93 -0.15
CA ILE A 126 4.28 -0.50 -0.86
C ILE A 126 4.17 -0.93 -2.32
N THR A 127 4.29 0.01 -3.24
CA THR A 127 4.52 -0.25 -4.66
C THR A 127 5.77 0.47 -5.07
N ASP A 128 6.65 -0.25 -5.73
CA ASP A 128 7.90 0.31 -6.23
C ASP A 128 8.20 -0.28 -7.61
N TRP A 129 8.91 0.49 -8.43
CA TRP A 129 9.50 -0.02 -9.66
C TRP A 129 10.80 -0.78 -9.35
N TRP A 130 11.57 -0.32 -8.37
CA TRP A 130 12.75 -1.00 -7.82
C TRP A 130 12.85 -0.72 -6.32
N LEU A 131 12.53 -1.72 -5.52
CA LEU A 131 12.70 -1.67 -4.07
C LEU A 131 14.03 -2.31 -3.66
N SER A 132 14.87 -1.56 -2.94
CA SER A 132 16.06 -2.08 -2.26
C SER A 132 15.76 -2.25 -0.77
N PRO A 133 15.56 -3.49 -0.26
CA PRO A 133 15.22 -3.73 1.14
C PRO A 133 16.24 -3.16 2.13
N GLU A 134 17.51 -3.15 1.76
CA GLU A 134 18.63 -2.78 2.63
C GLU A 134 18.92 -1.26 2.64
N ILE A 135 18.03 -0.44 2.05
CA ILE A 135 18.22 1.01 2.01
C ILE A 135 18.06 1.66 3.39
N MET A 136 18.99 2.53 3.76
CA MET A 136 18.91 3.35 4.98
C MET A 136 17.90 4.50 4.79
N LEU A 137 16.84 4.53 5.59
CA LEU A 137 15.85 5.61 5.52
C LEU A 137 16.27 6.89 6.27
N ILE A 138 17.08 6.76 7.32
CA ILE A 138 17.63 7.88 8.10
C ILE A 138 19.14 7.88 7.98
N ARG A 139 19.74 9.05 7.65
CA ARG A 139 21.18 9.17 7.37
C ARG A 139 21.75 10.51 7.87
N PRO A 140 23.03 10.57 8.28
CA PRO A 140 23.96 9.44 8.42
C PRO A 140 23.65 8.67 9.71
N THR A 141 23.74 7.34 9.68
CA THR A 141 23.61 6.52 10.88
C THR A 141 24.38 5.21 10.74
N ASN A 142 24.79 4.66 11.87
CA ASN A 142 25.27 3.27 11.98
C ASN A 142 24.17 2.34 12.53
N ASP A 143 23.02 2.91 12.90
CA ASP A 143 21.90 2.15 13.42
C ASP A 143 21.20 1.41 12.26
N GLU A 144 21.58 0.16 12.05
CA GLU A 144 20.96 -0.72 11.05
C GLU A 144 19.45 -0.89 11.26
N SER A 145 18.96 -0.62 12.46
CA SER A 145 17.54 -0.72 12.76
C SER A 145 16.70 0.35 12.03
N MET A 146 17.35 1.31 11.36
CA MET A 146 16.75 2.32 10.47
C MET A 146 16.73 1.91 8.98
N ARG A 147 17.18 0.69 8.64
CA ARG A 147 17.01 0.11 7.30
C ARG A 147 15.54 -0.20 7.03
N LEU A 148 15.13 -0.15 5.78
CA LEU A 148 13.75 -0.39 5.39
C LEU A 148 13.28 -1.81 5.78
N ASP A 149 14.06 -2.84 5.49
CA ASP A 149 13.77 -4.23 5.86
C ASP A 149 13.62 -4.41 7.38
N ASN A 150 14.57 -3.90 8.17
CA ASN A 150 14.52 -3.99 9.63
C ASN A 150 13.33 -3.23 10.23
N LEU A 151 13.01 -2.04 9.71
CA LEU A 151 11.86 -1.26 10.16
C LEU A 151 10.53 -1.98 9.87
N LEU A 152 10.41 -2.63 8.72
CA LEU A 152 9.24 -3.44 8.39
C LEU A 152 9.17 -4.71 9.26
N GLY A 153 10.31 -5.37 9.51
CA GLY A 153 10.41 -6.53 10.39
C GLY A 153 9.91 -6.25 11.81
N LYS A 154 10.31 -5.12 12.40
CA LYS A 154 9.86 -4.70 13.74
C LYS A 154 8.34 -4.63 13.90
N ILE A 155 7.62 -4.22 12.86
CA ILE A 155 6.15 -4.08 12.90
C ILE A 155 5.47 -5.44 12.76
N ILE A 156 6.02 -6.33 11.94
CA ILE A 156 5.45 -7.65 11.70
C ILE A 156 5.58 -8.51 12.95
N GLU A 157 6.73 -8.43 13.63
CA GLU A 157 7.05 -9.38 14.68
C GLU A 157 6.62 -8.92 16.08
N ASN A 158 6.39 -7.62 16.34
CA ASN A 158 6.29 -7.06 17.71
C ASN A 158 7.43 -7.57 18.64
N VAL A 159 8.52 -8.06 18.05
CA VAL A 159 9.66 -8.60 18.78
C VAL A 159 10.54 -7.41 19.10
N VAL A 160 10.67 -7.13 20.39
CA VAL A 160 11.83 -6.41 20.91
C VAL A 160 13.00 -7.34 20.65
N GLU A 161 13.79 -7.08 19.61
CA GLU A 161 15.09 -7.73 19.49
C GLU A 161 15.88 -7.38 20.76
N GLU A 162 16.11 -8.38 21.61
CA GLU A 162 17.16 -8.30 22.62
C GLU A 162 18.48 -8.19 21.84
N ASN A 163 19.08 -7.00 21.86
CA ASN A 163 20.42 -6.78 21.31
C ASN A 163 21.36 -7.85 21.90
N ASP A 164 21.97 -8.69 21.06
CA ASP A 164 23.08 -9.54 21.48
C ASP A 164 24.25 -8.62 21.87
N PRO A 165 24.66 -8.58 23.15
CA PRO A 165 25.75 -7.72 23.60
C PRO A 165 27.12 -8.09 23.01
N ASN A 166 27.23 -9.18 22.24
CA ASN A 166 28.48 -9.57 21.56
C ASN A 166 28.58 -9.11 20.10
N ASP A 167 27.62 -8.38 19.54
CA ASP A 167 27.71 -7.83 18.17
C ASP A 167 28.55 -6.53 18.08
N GLU A 168 29.44 -6.31 19.06
CA GLU A 168 30.38 -5.19 19.07
C GLU A 168 31.60 -5.40 18.14
N LYS A 169 31.71 -6.54 17.46
CA LYS A 169 32.96 -6.91 16.76
C LYS A 169 33.07 -6.51 15.28
N HIS A 170 32.11 -5.78 14.70
CA HIS A 170 32.25 -5.23 13.34
C HIS A 170 32.27 -3.70 13.24
N GLN A 171 32.41 -2.97 14.35
CA GLN A 171 32.59 -1.51 14.30
C GLN A 171 34.04 -1.11 13.98
N ALA A 172 34.51 -1.45 12.79
CA ALA A 172 35.50 -0.59 12.15
C ALA A 172 34.80 0.76 11.91
N ALA A 173 35.31 1.84 12.50
CA ALA A 173 34.74 3.17 12.37
C ALA A 173 34.75 3.60 10.90
N MET A 174 33.66 3.33 10.18
CA MET A 174 33.45 3.86 8.84
C MET A 174 33.44 5.39 8.94
N ASP A 175 34.22 6.05 8.08
CA ASP A 175 34.26 7.51 7.98
C ASP A 175 32.82 8.06 7.97
N ILE A 176 32.57 9.14 8.72
CA ILE A 176 31.24 9.78 8.83
C ILE A 176 30.67 10.08 7.44
N LYS A 177 31.53 10.40 6.45
CA LYS A 177 31.12 10.60 5.05
C LYS A 177 30.60 9.34 4.37
N ASN A 178 31.12 8.16 4.72
CA ASN A 178 30.70 6.88 4.14
C ASN A 178 29.36 6.39 4.69
N ARG A 179 28.88 6.94 5.81
CA ARG A 179 27.59 6.59 6.44
C ARG A 179 26.37 7.20 5.74
N TYR A 180 26.57 8.07 4.75
CA TYR A 180 25.47 8.65 3.97
C TYR A 180 25.01 7.77 2.81
N PHE A 181 25.91 6.99 2.23
CA PHE A 181 25.65 6.13 1.07
C PHE A 181 26.48 4.87 1.24
N ILE A 182 25.86 3.78 1.69
CA ILE A 182 26.53 2.53 2.03
C ILE A 182 26.54 1.61 0.80
N GLY A 183 27.71 1.05 0.45
CA GLY A 183 27.85 0.09 -0.65
C GLY A 183 27.22 0.56 -1.96
N LYS A 184 26.24 -0.20 -2.45
CA LYS A 184 25.52 0.05 -3.72
C LYS A 184 24.73 1.36 -3.75
N ASP A 185 24.43 1.96 -2.60
CA ASP A 185 23.78 3.26 -2.50
C ASP A 185 24.74 4.42 -2.88
N TYR A 186 26.06 4.18 -2.90
CA TYR A 186 27.02 5.04 -3.57
C TYR A 186 27.15 4.61 -5.04
N PHE A 187 26.46 5.32 -5.93
CA PHE A 187 26.45 5.00 -7.35
C PHE A 187 26.66 6.21 -8.26
N ASN A 188 27.11 5.92 -9.48
CA ASN A 188 27.09 6.81 -10.62
C ASN A 188 26.67 6.01 -11.85
N LEU A 189 25.40 6.15 -12.25
CA LEU A 189 24.79 5.33 -13.31
C LEU A 189 25.35 5.64 -14.70
N TYR A 190 26.02 6.79 -14.88
CA TYR A 190 26.69 7.13 -16.13
C TYR A 190 28.02 6.39 -16.30
N GLU A 191 28.66 6.05 -15.19
CA GLU A 191 29.93 5.32 -15.18
C GLU A 191 29.70 3.81 -15.20
N LYS A 192 28.79 3.34 -14.35
CA LYS A 192 28.55 1.90 -14.19
C LYS A 192 27.15 1.61 -13.68
N SER A 193 26.49 0.63 -14.30
CA SER A 193 25.23 0.09 -13.80
C SER A 193 25.42 -0.67 -12.50
N ILE A 194 24.40 -0.66 -11.63
CA ILE A 194 24.43 -1.41 -10.37
C ILE A 194 24.46 -2.90 -10.70
N GLU A 195 25.39 -3.63 -10.08
CA GLU A 195 25.58 -5.07 -10.27
C GLU A 195 25.72 -5.79 -8.92
N ALA A 196 25.51 -7.11 -8.95
CA ALA A 196 25.59 -7.98 -7.78
C ALA A 196 24.78 -7.46 -6.58
N VAL A 197 23.50 -7.12 -6.82
CA VAL A 197 22.58 -6.46 -5.86
C VAL A 197 22.48 -7.14 -4.50
N LYS A 198 22.71 -8.46 -4.42
CA LYS A 198 22.71 -9.21 -3.14
C LYS A 198 23.85 -8.82 -2.20
N ARG A 199 24.95 -8.25 -2.73
CA ARG A 199 26.09 -7.75 -1.97
C ARG A 199 25.93 -6.23 -1.80
N TYR A 200 24.87 -5.84 -1.10
CA TYR A 200 24.36 -4.47 -1.05
C TYR A 200 25.32 -3.48 -0.36
N ASP A 201 26.14 -3.97 0.55
CA ASP A 201 27.11 -3.25 1.36
C ASP A 201 28.48 -3.06 0.66
N GLU A 202 28.71 -3.77 -0.44
CA GLU A 202 29.93 -3.64 -1.24
C GLU A 202 29.86 -2.51 -2.27
N ASP A 203 30.86 -1.63 -2.26
CA ASP A 203 31.08 -0.67 -3.34
C ASP A 203 31.36 -1.39 -4.66
N PHE A 204 30.85 -0.85 -5.77
CA PHE A 204 31.12 -1.35 -7.13
C PHE A 204 31.87 -0.34 -8.01
N ILE A 205 32.12 0.86 -7.46
CA ILE A 205 32.91 1.95 -8.02
C ILE A 205 33.85 2.50 -6.94
N GLY A 206 35.04 2.96 -7.32
CA GLY A 206 36.00 3.52 -6.37
C GLY A 206 35.65 4.95 -5.96
N ARG A 207 35.27 5.16 -4.69
CA ARG A 207 34.82 6.47 -4.15
C ARG A 207 35.85 7.61 -4.26
N THR A 208 37.14 7.28 -4.29
CA THR A 208 38.23 8.26 -4.40
C THR A 208 38.43 8.78 -5.82
N LEU A 209 37.98 8.04 -6.82
CA LEU A 209 38.18 8.34 -8.24
C LEU A 209 36.88 8.79 -8.90
N ILE A 210 35.76 8.16 -8.54
CA ILE A 210 34.47 8.37 -9.17
C ILE A 210 33.54 9.04 -8.16
N PRO A 211 33.16 10.32 -8.38
CA PRO A 211 32.13 10.95 -7.58
C PRO A 211 30.76 10.30 -7.87
N ARG A 212 29.93 10.16 -6.83
CA ARG A 212 28.54 9.74 -7.00
C ARG A 212 27.75 10.78 -7.81
N THR A 213 26.71 10.32 -8.49
CA THR A 213 25.75 11.23 -9.14
C THR A 213 24.76 11.76 -8.09
N PRO A 214 24.61 13.08 -7.91
CA PRO A 214 23.52 13.65 -7.12
C PRO A 214 22.16 13.17 -7.64
N TRP A 215 21.24 12.87 -6.72
CA TRP A 215 19.86 12.53 -7.07
C TRP A 215 18.97 13.67 -6.61
N HIS A 216 18.25 14.28 -7.54
CA HIS A 216 17.29 15.34 -7.29
C HIS A 216 15.91 14.85 -7.68
N ASP A 217 14.95 14.98 -6.76
CA ASP A 217 13.61 14.42 -6.93
C ASP A 217 12.58 15.21 -6.11
N GLU A 218 11.30 15.01 -6.40
CA GLU A 218 10.18 15.60 -5.68
C GLU A 218 9.22 14.52 -5.22
N ALA A 219 8.71 14.64 -3.99
CA ALA A 219 7.73 13.71 -3.45
C ALA A 219 6.61 14.45 -2.70
N LEU A 220 5.48 13.78 -2.51
CA LEU A 220 4.32 14.32 -1.80
C LEU A 220 3.81 13.28 -0.79
N VAL A 221 3.48 13.72 0.41
CA VAL A 221 2.62 12.99 1.34
C VAL A 221 1.25 13.64 1.40
N VAL A 222 0.21 12.81 1.44
CA VAL A 222 -1.19 13.24 1.56
C VAL A 222 -1.86 12.46 2.68
N PHE A 223 -2.86 13.06 3.31
CA PHE A 223 -3.61 12.45 4.41
C PHE A 223 -5.10 12.38 4.10
N GLY A 224 -5.83 11.64 4.93
CA GLY A 224 -7.28 11.60 4.89
C GLY A 224 -7.82 10.89 3.65
N GLU A 225 -8.74 11.53 2.94
CA GLU A 225 -9.48 10.89 1.85
C GLU A 225 -8.60 10.60 0.63
N VAL A 226 -7.62 11.47 0.35
CA VAL A 226 -6.69 11.27 -0.77
C VAL A 226 -5.82 10.04 -0.55
N ALA A 227 -5.35 9.83 0.69
CA ALA A 227 -4.60 8.63 1.05
C ALA A 227 -5.47 7.36 0.90
N ARG A 228 -6.76 7.44 1.24
CA ARG A 228 -7.71 6.34 0.99
C ARG A 228 -7.92 6.06 -0.50
N ASP A 229 -8.00 7.10 -1.32
CA ASP A 229 -8.12 6.93 -2.78
C ASP A 229 -6.86 6.25 -3.37
N ALA A 230 -5.66 6.62 -2.90
CA ALA A 230 -4.42 5.93 -3.26
C ALA A 230 -4.38 4.46 -2.78
N ALA A 231 -4.84 4.19 -1.55
CA ALA A 231 -4.98 2.82 -1.03
C ALA A 231 -5.95 1.98 -1.87
N ARG A 232 -7.05 2.57 -2.36
CA ARG A 232 -7.98 1.88 -3.26
C ARG A 232 -7.31 1.46 -4.56
N HIS A 233 -6.46 2.31 -5.14
CA HIS A 233 -5.67 1.95 -6.32
C HIS A 233 -4.78 0.73 -6.05
N PHE A 234 -4.09 0.72 -4.90
CA PHE A 234 -3.29 -0.43 -4.46
C PHE A 234 -4.14 -1.70 -4.36
N ILE A 235 -5.23 -1.64 -3.59
CA ILE A 235 -6.13 -2.78 -3.35
C ILE A 235 -6.69 -3.32 -4.67
N GLN A 236 -7.06 -2.45 -5.60
CA GLN A 236 -7.59 -2.86 -6.90
C GLN A 236 -6.55 -3.67 -7.68
N ARG A 237 -5.31 -3.19 -7.78
CA ARG A 237 -4.23 -3.91 -8.46
C ARG A 237 -3.88 -5.22 -7.75
N TRP A 238 -3.77 -5.19 -6.42
CA TRP A 238 -3.49 -6.36 -5.61
C TRP A 238 -4.54 -7.46 -5.78
N ASN A 239 -5.83 -7.10 -5.73
CA ASN A 239 -6.93 -8.03 -5.92
C ASN A 239 -6.93 -8.64 -7.33
N ILE A 240 -6.60 -7.87 -8.37
CA ILE A 240 -6.45 -8.39 -9.74
C ILE A 240 -5.33 -9.43 -9.79
N HIS A 241 -4.15 -9.11 -9.27
CA HIS A 241 -3.01 -10.03 -9.26
C HIS A 241 -3.28 -11.32 -8.48
N LYS A 242 -4.02 -11.24 -7.37
CA LYS A 242 -4.43 -12.43 -6.61
C LYS A 242 -5.37 -13.35 -7.38
N VAL A 243 -6.23 -12.81 -8.24
CA VAL A 243 -7.17 -13.60 -9.05
C VAL A 243 -6.49 -14.14 -10.30
N SER A 244 -5.56 -13.41 -10.91
CA SER A 244 -4.84 -13.84 -12.12
C SER A 244 -3.76 -14.89 -11.87
N SER A 245 -3.42 -15.17 -10.61
CA SER A 245 -2.38 -16.14 -10.24
C SER A 245 -2.93 -17.57 -10.06
N PHE A 246 -4.11 -17.85 -10.60
CA PHE A 246 -4.76 -19.18 -10.64
C PHE A 246 -5.14 -19.54 -12.07
#